data_AF-G8LYR7-F1
#
_entry.id   AF-G8LYR7-F1
#
_cell.length_a   1.000
_cell.length_b   1.000
_cell.length_c   1.000
_cell.angle_alpha   90.00
_cell.angle_beta   90.00
_cell.angle_gamma   90.00
#
_symmetry.space_group_name_H-M   'P 1'
#
loop_
_entity.id
_entity.type
_entity.pdbx_description
1 polymer ?
#
loop_
_entity_poly.entity_id
_entity_poly.type
_entity_poly.pdbx_seq_one_letter_code
_entity_poly.pdbx_strand_id
1 'polypeptide(L)'
;MMHAKKKLLSELVKFIEICQGNLLSGKINGETYSLLADVKFEFLKNFLKSEISNLDFEKEFSYRIKRLFLINSLIKSYCLPYVNKEVR
;
A
#
# COMPACT_ATOMS: atom_id res chain seq x y z
N MET A 1 23.10 -1.85 8.58
CA MET A 1 21.71 -2.37 8.54
C MET A 1 20.65 -1.33 8.18
N MET A 2 20.73 -0.09 8.69
CA MET A 2 19.70 0.95 8.45
C MET A 2 19.50 1.29 6.96
N HIS A 3 20.57 1.35 6.15
CA HIS A 3 20.46 1.60 4.71
C HIS A 3 19.73 0.49 3.94
N ALA A 4 19.95 -0.78 4.27
CA ALA A 4 19.28 -1.90 3.62
C ALA A 4 17.77 -1.90 3.96
N LYS A 5 17.42 -1.63 5.22
CA LYS A 5 16.03 -1.45 5.66
C LYS A 5 15.34 -0.30 4.93
N LYS A 6 15.97 0.88 4.87
CA LYS A 6 15.44 2.05 4.13
C LYS A 6 15.27 1.75 2.65
N LYS A 7 16.25 1.08 2.01
CA LYS A 7 16.17 0.69 0.59
C LYS A 7 15.03 -0.31 0.34
N LEU A 8 14.91 -1.34 1.17
CA LEU A 8 13.83 -2.32 1.09
C LEU A 8 12.46 -1.64 1.17
N LEU A 9 12.29 -0.73 2.13
CA LEU A 9 11.04 0.01 2.31
C LEU A 9 10.73 0.93 1.12
N SER A 10 11.75 1.57 0.56
CA SER A 10 11.61 2.41 -0.64
C SER A 10 11.16 1.60 -1.85
N GLU A 11 11.79 0.44 -2.10
CA GLU A 11 11.39 -0.44 -3.20
C GLU A 11 9.99 -1.04 -2.98
N LEU A 12 9.63 -1.37 -1.74
CA LEU A 12 8.28 -1.81 -1.39
C LEU A 12 7.24 -0.73 -1.68
N VAL A 13 7.48 0.51 -1.25
CA VAL A 13 6.61 1.66 -1.51
C VAL A 13 6.43 1.87 -3.01
N LYS A 14 7.53 1.86 -3.78
CA LYS A 14 7.48 1.98 -5.25
C LYS A 14 6.65 0.86 -5.89
N PHE A 15 6.83 -0.38 -5.44
CA PHE A 15 6.07 -1.51 -5.96
C PHE A 15 4.56 -1.32 -5.78
N ILE A 16 4.14 -0.89 -4.60
CA ILE A 16 2.71 -0.68 -4.34
C ILE A 16 2.17 0.49 -5.16
N GLU A 17 2.94 1.57 -5.32
CA GLU A 17 2.58 2.70 -6.19
C GLU A 17 2.40 2.26 -7.66
N ILE A 18 3.26 1.37 -8.16
CA ILE A 18 3.10 0.77 -9.50
C ILE A 18 1.80 -0.03 -9.60
N CYS A 19 1.48 -0.83 -8.58
CA CYS A 19 0.23 -1.59 -8.54
C CYS A 19 -0.99 -0.67 -8.55
N GLN A 20 -0.97 0.41 -7.76
CA GLN A 20 -2.05 1.40 -7.75
C GLN A 20 -2.18 2.09 -9.12
N GLY A 21 -1.08 2.52 -9.73
CA GLY A 21 -1.09 3.14 -11.05
C GLY A 21 -1.63 2.20 -12.14
N ASN A 22 -1.24 0.92 -12.10
CA ASN A 22 -1.74 -0.08 -13.04
C ASN A 22 -3.24 -0.37 -12.84
N LEU A 23 -3.73 -0.40 -11.60
CA LEU A 23 -5.16 -0.54 -11.34
C LEU A 23 -5.95 0.67 -11.83
N LEU A 24 -5.51 1.88 -11.47
CA LEU A 24 -6.18 3.13 -11.85
C LEU A 24 -6.18 3.39 -13.36
N SER A 25 -5.19 2.84 -14.08
CA SER A 25 -5.13 2.88 -15.55
C SER A 25 -5.87 1.71 -16.23
N GLY A 26 -6.50 0.82 -15.47
CA GLY A 26 -7.23 -0.34 -16.00
C GLY A 26 -6.34 -1.46 -16.55
N LYS A 27 -5.02 -1.41 -16.36
CA LYS A 27 -4.08 -2.45 -16.82
C LYS A 27 -4.16 -3.74 -15.99
N ILE A 28 -4.58 -3.64 -14.74
CA ILE A 28 -4.88 -4.79 -13.87
C ILE A 28 -6.24 -4.59 -13.21
N ASN A 29 -6.91 -5.70 -12.88
CA ASN A 29 -8.19 -5.67 -12.15
C ASN A 29 -7.98 -5.62 -10.62
N GLY A 30 -9.08 -5.41 -9.87
CA GLY A 30 -9.06 -5.32 -8.41
C GLY A 30 -8.58 -6.59 -7.70
N GLU A 31 -8.85 -7.76 -8.27
CA GLU A 31 -8.37 -9.05 -7.74
C GLU A 31 -6.85 -9.17 -7.87
N THR A 32 -6.31 -8.89 -9.05
CA THR A 32 -4.86 -8.89 -9.30
C THR A 32 -4.16 -7.86 -8.42
N TYR A 33 -4.74 -6.67 -8.27
CA TYR A 33 -4.24 -5.66 -7.34
C TYR A 33 -4.19 -6.18 -5.91
N SER A 34 -5.29 -6.79 -5.43
CA SER A 34 -5.36 -7.33 -4.06
C SER A 34 -4.31 -8.42 -3.83
N LEU A 35 -4.15 -9.35 -4.79
CA LEU A 35 -3.12 -10.39 -4.74
C LEU A 35 -1.70 -9.81 -4.65
N LEU A 36 -1.42 -8.73 -5.39
CA LEU A 36 -0.09 -8.13 -5.43
C LEU A 36 0.19 -7.21 -4.23
N ALA A 37 -0.82 -6.51 -3.71
CA ALA A 37 -0.64 -5.39 -2.79
C ALA A 37 -1.00 -5.72 -1.33
N ASP A 38 -1.97 -6.59 -1.04
CA ASP A 38 -2.51 -6.74 0.31
C ASP A 38 -1.44 -7.23 1.31
N VAL A 39 -0.71 -8.31 0.99
CA VAL A 39 0.39 -8.83 1.83
C VAL A 39 1.49 -7.78 2.02
N LYS A 40 1.73 -6.94 1.01
CA LYS A 40 2.74 -5.87 1.07
C LYS A 40 2.30 -4.71 1.97
N PHE A 41 1.01 -4.38 1.97
CA PHE A 41 0.44 -3.44 2.93
C PHE A 41 0.51 -3.96 4.36
N GLU A 42 0.26 -5.25 4.58
CA GLU A 42 0.44 -5.86 5.90
C GLU A 42 1.89 -5.82 6.37
N PHE A 43 2.82 -6.21 5.51
CA PHE A 43 4.25 -6.08 5.80
C PHE A 43 4.63 -4.64 6.13
N LEU A 44 4.19 -3.67 5.32
CA LEU A 44 4.46 -2.24 5.54
C LEU A 44 3.89 -1.75 6.88
N LYS A 45 2.65 -2.13 7.22
CA LYS A 45 2.03 -1.79 8.51
C LYS A 45 2.83 -2.36 9.68
N ASN A 46 3.22 -3.62 9.59
CA ASN A 46 3.96 -4.30 10.65
C ASN A 46 5.36 -3.70 10.82
N PHE A 47 6.05 -3.44 9.70
CA PHE A 47 7.36 -2.82 9.68
C PHE A 47 7.34 -1.42 10.32
N LEU A 48 6.36 -0.60 9.97
CA LEU A 48 6.20 0.72 10.57
C LEU A 48 5.93 0.61 12.06
N LYS A 49 5.00 -0.25 12.49
CA LYS A 49 4.70 -0.46 13.92
C LYS A 49 5.92 -0.87 14.75
N SER A 50 6.78 -1.74 14.22
CA SER A 50 7.96 -2.22 14.94
C SER A 50 9.11 -1.21 15.01
N GLU A 51 9.14 -0.22 14.12
CA GLU A 51 10.31 0.66 13.91
C GLU A 51 10.02 2.16 14.16
N ILE A 52 8.83 2.52 14.68
CA ILE A 52 8.40 3.92 14.94
C ILE A 52 9.42 4.71 15.78
N SER A 53 10.27 4.06 16.59
CA SER A 53 11.28 4.75 17.42
C SER A 53 12.65 4.96 16.76
N ASN A 54 12.99 4.24 15.68
CA ASN A 54 14.39 4.12 15.24
C ASN A 54 14.66 4.58 13.80
N LEU A 55 13.63 4.83 13.00
CA LEU A 55 13.78 5.30 11.62
C LEU A 55 13.33 6.74 11.49
N ASP A 56 14.29 7.66 11.53
CA ASP A 56 14.09 9.02 11.05
C ASP A 56 13.85 8.96 9.54
N PHE A 57 12.57 8.99 9.18
CA PHE A 57 12.10 9.03 7.79
C PHE A 57 12.02 10.48 7.35
N GLU A 58 12.61 10.76 6.19
CA GLU A 58 12.42 12.04 5.54
C GLU A 58 10.93 12.34 5.35
N LYS A 59 10.56 13.61 5.54
CA LYS A 59 9.17 14.09 5.48
C LYS A 59 8.46 13.67 4.18
N GLU A 60 9.20 13.65 3.07
CA GLU A 60 8.71 13.19 1.76
C GLU A 60 8.31 11.71 1.79
N PHE A 61 9.13 10.86 2.40
CA PHE A 61 8.88 9.43 2.46
C PHE A 61 7.64 9.11 3.32
N SER A 62 7.50 9.80 4.45
CA SER A 62 6.31 9.73 5.29
C SER A 62 5.04 10.16 4.54
N TYR A 63 5.13 11.21 3.72
CA TYR A 63 4.02 11.66 2.88
C TYR A 63 3.63 10.59 1.84
N ARG A 64 4.59 9.97 1.17
CA ARG A 64 4.34 8.89 0.21
C ARG A 64 3.61 7.70 0.84
N ILE A 65 4.04 7.27 2.03
CA ILE A 65 3.38 6.19 2.77
C ILE A 65 1.93 6.55 3.12
N LYS A 66 1.68 7.76 3.64
CA LYS A 66 0.31 8.21 3.95
C LYS A 66 -0.58 8.20 2.70
N ARG A 67 -0.06 8.70 1.58
CA ARG A 67 -0.78 8.71 0.30
C ARG A 67 -1.09 7.29 -0.19
N LEU A 68 -0.15 6.36 -0.04
CA LEU A 68 -0.32 4.94 -0.37
C LEU A 68 -1.51 4.32 0.37
N PHE A 69 -1.58 4.52 1.69
CA PHE A 69 -2.70 4.01 2.50
C PHE A 69 -4.03 4.68 2.16
N LEU A 70 -4.02 5.99 1.88
CA LEU A 70 -5.23 6.71 1.46
C LEU A 70 -5.78 6.14 0.14
N ILE A 71 -4.95 6.00 -0.89
CA ILE A 71 -5.37 5.45 -2.18
C ILE A 71 -5.88 4.02 -2.02
N ASN A 72 -5.20 3.18 -1.22
CA ASN A 72 -5.67 1.83 -0.96
C ASN A 72 -7.03 1.79 -0.27
N SER A 73 -7.25 2.69 0.72
CA SER A 73 -8.55 2.81 1.36
C SER A 73 -9.63 3.21 0.37
N LEU A 74 -9.35 4.15 -0.54
CA LEU A 74 -10.29 4.55 -1.59
C LEU A 74 -10.59 3.38 -2.53
N ILE A 75 -9.56 2.69 -3.04
CA ILE A 75 -9.72 1.50 -3.89
C ILE A 75 -10.63 0.48 -3.21
N LYS A 76 -10.36 0.12 -1.95
CA LYS A 76 -11.18 -0.85 -1.23
C LYS A 76 -12.59 -0.32 -1.00
N SER A 77 -12.78 0.95 -0.63
CA SER A 77 -14.11 1.55 -0.44
C SER A 77 -14.94 1.62 -1.73
N TYR A 78 -14.33 1.87 -2.89
CA TYR A 78 -15.03 1.94 -4.17
C TYR A 78 -15.23 0.56 -4.83
N CYS A 79 -14.33 -0.39 -4.59
CA CYS A 79 -14.44 -1.75 -5.13
C CYS A 79 -15.28 -2.71 -4.25
N LEU A 80 -15.53 -2.39 -2.98
CA LEU A 80 -16.29 -3.26 -2.05
C LEU A 80 -17.82 -3.05 -1.93
N PRO A 81 -18.51 -2.02 -2.48
CA PRO A 81 -19.96 -1.92 -2.28
C PRO A 81 -20.80 -2.85 -3.18
N TYR A 82 -20.18 -3.68 -4.04
CA TYR A 82 -20.90 -4.67 -4.85
C TYR A 82 -20.94 -6.08 -4.26
N VAL A 83 -20.24 -6.37 -3.15
CA VAL A 83 -20.25 -7.71 -2.53
C VAL A 83 -21.34 -7.85 -1.45
N ASN A 84 -21.88 -6.75 -0.91
CA ASN A 84 -22.88 -6.77 0.17
C ASN A 84 -24.30 -6.33 -0.24
N LYS A 85 -24.63 -6.31 -1.56
CA LYS A 85 -25.99 -5.97 -2.03
C LYS A 85 -26.87 -7.16 -2.42
N GLU A 86 -26.41 -8.41 -2.28
CA GLU A 86 -27.22 -9.60 -2.57
C GLU A 86 -27.71 -10.37 -1.32
N VAL A 87 -27.64 -9.76 -0.13
CA VAL A 87 -28.28 -10.35 1.07
C VAL A 87 -29.07 -9.30 1.82
N ARG A 88 -30.26 -8.98 1.30
CA ARG A 88 -31.45 -8.65 2.12
C ARG A 88 -32.73 -8.71 1.30
#